data_AF-M1AFC6-F1
#
_entry.id   AF-M1AFC6-F1
#
_cell.length_a   1.000
_cell.length_b   1.000
_cell.length_c   1.000
_cell.angle_alpha   90.00
_cell.angle_beta   90.00
_cell.angle_gamma   90.00
#
_symmetry.space_group_name_H-M   'P 1'
#
loop_
_entity.id
_entity.type
_entity.pdbx_description
1 polymer ?
#
loop_
_entity_poly.entity_id
_entity_poly.type
_entity_poly.pdbx_seq_one_letter_code
_entity_poly.pdbx_strand_id
1 'polypeptide(L)'
;MTTQVPKYVEPRTQEMNNVANHLEPWLQLEGKVVFVTGASAGLGREFCLDLASSGCRVVAGARRADRLKSLCDEINTMASLVRAMAIELDVTADGTTIEASVKTAWDAFGHIDALINNAGVRGT
;
A
#
# COMPACT_ATOMS: atom_id res chain seq x y z
N MET A 1 30.12 -10.10 34.66
CA MET A 1 28.94 -10.90 34.28
C MET A 1 28.83 -10.85 32.77
N THR A 2 29.17 -11.94 32.09
CA THR A 2 29.19 -12.00 30.62
C THR A 2 27.84 -12.51 30.15
N THR A 3 27.02 -11.63 29.58
CA THR A 3 25.72 -12.00 29.01
C THR A 3 25.97 -12.85 27.77
N GLN A 4 25.65 -14.14 27.81
CA GLN A 4 25.63 -14.96 26.60
C GLN A 4 24.48 -14.52 25.73
N VAL A 5 24.79 -14.07 24.52
CA VAL A 5 23.79 -13.77 23.48
C VAL A 5 23.20 -15.12 23.03
N PRO A 6 21.87 -15.30 23.00
CA PRO A 6 21.27 -16.53 22.52
C PRO A 6 21.73 -16.81 21.09
N LYS A 7 22.21 -18.03 20.82
CA LYS A 7 22.53 -18.46 19.45
C LYS A 7 21.22 -18.58 18.66
N TYR A 8 21.17 -17.94 17.49
CA TYR A 8 20.08 -18.16 16.54
C TYR A 8 20.05 -19.64 16.15
N VAL A 9 18.88 -20.25 16.24
CA VAL A 9 18.63 -21.63 15.82
C VAL A 9 17.71 -21.56 14.62
N GLU A 10 18.14 -22.12 13.48
CA GLU A 10 17.28 -22.21 12.31
C GLU A 10 16.06 -23.09 12.62
N PRO A 11 14.83 -22.63 12.32
CA PRO A 11 13.62 -23.40 12.57
C PRO A 11 13.58 -24.66 11.69
N ARG A 12 12.94 -25.73 12.18
CA ARG A 12 12.82 -26.97 11.41
C ARG A 12 11.85 -26.78 10.24
N THR A 13 12.06 -27.51 9.15
CA THR A 13 11.23 -27.45 7.92
C THR A 13 9.72 -27.55 8.20
N GLN A 14 9.31 -28.34 9.20
CA GLN A 14 7.90 -28.48 9.62
C GLN A 14 7.34 -27.21 10.29
N GLU A 15 8.15 -26.49 11.08
CA GLU A 15 7.77 -25.22 11.72
C GLU A 15 7.68 -24.10 10.67
N MET A 16 8.59 -24.08 9.69
CA MET A 16 8.51 -23.15 8.56
C MET A 16 7.21 -23.35 7.75
N ASN A 17 6.84 -24.60 7.49
CA ASN A 17 5.61 -24.93 6.77
C ASN A 17 4.36 -24.53 7.57
N ASN A 18 4.37 -24.67 8.91
CA ASN A 18 3.24 -24.26 9.75
C ASN A 18 3.10 -22.74 9.83
N VAL A 19 4.21 -21.99 9.87
CA VAL A 19 4.17 -20.52 9.82
C VAL A 19 3.66 -20.04 8.47
N ALA A 20 4.15 -20.58 7.36
CA ALA A 20 3.67 -20.24 6.02
C ALA A 20 2.16 -20.55 5.85
N ASN A 21 1.70 -21.69 6.38
CA ASN A 21 0.28 -22.08 6.35
C ASN A 21 -0.62 -21.24 7.28
N HIS A 22 -0.06 -20.58 8.29
CA HIS A 22 -0.79 -19.64 9.18
C HIS A 22 -0.64 -18.17 8.74
N LEU A 23 0.28 -17.87 7.81
CA LEU A 23 0.47 -16.57 7.17
C LEU A 23 -0.17 -16.56 5.78
N GLU A 24 -1.50 -16.63 5.68
CA GLU A 24 -2.16 -16.42 4.38
C GLU A 24 -3.29 -15.39 4.48
N PRO A 25 -2.93 -14.11 4.31
CA PRO A 25 -3.50 -13.30 3.21
C PRO A 25 -2.48 -12.54 2.34
N TRP A 26 -1.18 -12.60 2.66
CA TRP A 26 -0.16 -11.70 2.05
C TRP A 26 0.58 -12.28 0.85
N LEU A 27 0.44 -13.59 0.57
CA LEU A 27 0.96 -14.20 -0.67
C LEU A 27 -0.05 -14.10 -1.82
N GLN A 28 -1.33 -13.83 -1.54
CA GLN A 28 -2.40 -13.67 -2.52
C GLN A 28 -2.94 -12.24 -2.53
N LEU A 29 -2.39 -11.41 -3.42
CA LEU A 29 -2.71 -9.99 -3.51
C LEU A 29 -3.78 -9.64 -4.56
N GLU A 30 -4.13 -10.58 -5.44
CA GLU A 30 -5.12 -10.33 -6.50
C GLU A 30 -6.47 -9.90 -5.90
N GLY A 31 -7.02 -8.82 -6.46
CA GLY A 31 -8.31 -8.25 -6.05
C GLY A 31 -8.28 -7.41 -4.77
N LYS A 32 -7.19 -7.42 -4.00
CA LYS A 32 -7.07 -6.59 -2.78
C LYS A 32 -7.08 -5.10 -3.11
N VAL A 33 -7.76 -4.31 -2.26
CA VAL A 33 -7.75 -2.85 -2.34
C VAL A 33 -6.72 -2.30 -1.38
N VAL A 34 -5.65 -1.72 -1.91
CA VAL A 34 -4.54 -1.18 -1.12
C VAL A 34 -4.49 0.35 -1.27
N PHE A 35 -4.56 1.05 -0.15
CA PHE A 35 -4.37 2.50 -0.10
C PHE A 35 -2.91 2.83 0.21
N VAL A 36 -2.23 3.53 -0.69
CA VAL A 36 -0.84 3.97 -0.52
C VAL A 36 -0.80 5.48 -0.32
N THR A 37 -0.26 5.94 0.81
CA THR A 37 0.00 7.36 1.03
C THR A 37 1.40 7.75 0.57
N GLY A 38 1.59 8.99 0.13
CA GLY A 38 2.86 9.43 -0.47
C GLY A 38 3.13 8.82 -1.85
N ALA A 39 2.09 8.40 -2.57
CA ALA A 39 2.21 7.65 -3.83
C ALA A 39 2.78 8.45 -5.02
N SER A 40 2.90 9.77 -4.91
CA SER A 40 3.27 10.64 -6.04
C SER A 40 4.72 10.53 -6.54
N ALA A 41 5.61 9.82 -5.83
CA ALA A 41 7.03 9.68 -6.20
C ALA A 41 7.72 8.55 -5.40
N GLY A 42 8.94 8.21 -5.82
CA GLY A 42 9.84 7.31 -5.09
C GLY A 42 9.20 5.95 -4.80
N LEU A 43 9.50 5.38 -3.63
CA LEU A 43 8.97 4.08 -3.22
C LEU A 43 7.44 4.01 -3.22
N GLY A 44 6.75 5.10 -2.87
CA GLY A 44 5.29 5.14 -2.90
C GLY A 44 4.71 4.90 -4.31
N ARG A 45 5.38 5.45 -5.34
CA ARG A 45 5.00 5.22 -6.75
C ARG A 45 5.25 3.76 -7.13
N GLU A 46 6.43 3.24 -6.81
CA GLU A 46 6.81 1.86 -7.17
C GLU A 46 5.91 0.84 -6.46
N PHE A 47 5.53 1.06 -5.20
CA PHE A 47 4.54 0.23 -4.52
C PHE A 47 3.21 0.18 -5.29
N CYS A 48 2.71 1.31 -5.80
CA CYS A 48 1.47 1.31 -6.57
C CYS A 48 1.59 0.47 -7.86
N LEU A 49 2.72 0.55 -8.57
CA LEU A 49 2.94 -0.23 -9.78
C LEU A 49 3.08 -1.73 -9.50
N ASP A 50 3.85 -2.10 -8.48
CA ASP A 50 4.09 -3.49 -8.10
C ASP A 50 2.81 -4.16 -7.57
N LEU A 51 2.03 -3.43 -6.76
CA LEU A 51 0.74 -3.90 -6.26
C LEU A 51 -0.25 -4.11 -7.40
N ALA A 52 -0.36 -3.15 -8.33
CA ALA A 52 -1.24 -3.28 -9.48
C ALA A 52 -0.84 -4.45 -10.40
N SER A 53 0.46 -4.65 -10.60
CA SER A 53 1.03 -5.78 -11.35
C SER A 53 0.76 -7.12 -10.66
N SER A 54 0.66 -7.12 -9.33
CA SER A 54 0.30 -8.28 -8.50
C SER A 54 -1.21 -8.52 -8.40
N GLY A 55 -2.03 -7.76 -9.14
CA GLY A 55 -3.48 -7.96 -9.17
C GLY A 55 -4.29 -7.05 -8.25
N CYS A 56 -3.65 -6.18 -7.47
CA CYS A 56 -4.39 -5.29 -6.57
C CYS A 56 -5.15 -4.21 -7.34
N ARG A 57 -6.17 -3.69 -6.66
CA ARG A 57 -6.70 -2.34 -6.89
C ARG A 57 -5.97 -1.38 -5.96
N VAL A 58 -5.60 -0.22 -6.47
CA VAL A 58 -4.74 0.74 -5.78
C VAL A 58 -5.47 2.06 -5.63
N VAL A 59 -5.55 2.55 -4.40
CA VAL A 59 -5.85 3.96 -4.13
C VAL A 59 -4.53 4.66 -3.92
N ALA A 60 -4.23 5.67 -4.73
CA ALA A 60 -2.98 6.43 -4.68
C ALA A 60 -3.24 7.80 -4.04
N GLY A 61 -2.73 8.00 -2.81
CA GLY A 61 -2.93 9.21 -2.01
C GLY A 61 -1.67 10.07 -1.91
N ALA A 62 -1.77 11.36 -2.27
CA ALA A 62 -0.73 12.36 -2.07
C ALA A 62 -1.25 13.78 -2.35
N ARG A 63 -0.45 14.80 -2.05
CA ARG A 63 -0.79 16.21 -2.33
C ARG A 63 -0.68 16.61 -3.81
N ARG A 64 0.05 15.84 -4.62
CA ARG A 64 0.38 16.18 -6.01
C ARG A 64 -0.57 15.50 -6.99
N ALA A 65 -1.74 16.10 -7.18
CA ALA A 65 -2.81 15.52 -7.99
C ALA A 65 -2.38 15.21 -9.44
N ASP A 66 -1.56 16.07 -10.05
CA ASP A 66 -1.00 15.87 -11.40
C ASP A 66 -0.23 14.55 -11.54
N ARG A 67 0.65 14.27 -10.58
CA ARG A 67 1.47 13.06 -10.57
C ARG A 67 0.66 11.81 -10.27
N LEU A 68 -0.31 11.92 -9.34
CA LEU A 68 -1.21 10.81 -9.04
C LEU A 68 -2.04 10.43 -10.27
N LYS A 69 -2.59 11.41 -10.98
CA LYS A 69 -3.35 11.17 -12.20
C LYS A 69 -2.49 10.42 -13.23
N SER A 70 -1.26 10.91 -13.48
CA SER A 70 -0.34 10.24 -14.40
C SER A 70 -0.05 8.79 -14.00
N LEU A 71 0.16 8.52 -12.71
CA LEU A 71 0.41 7.18 -12.19
C LEU A 71 -0.83 6.26 -12.34
N CYS A 72 -2.02 6.76 -12.01
CA CYS A 72 -3.25 5.98 -12.15
C CYS A 72 -3.57 5.71 -13.62
N ASP A 73 -3.35 6.68 -14.53
CA ASP A 73 -3.51 6.49 -15.97
C ASP A 73 -2.55 5.41 -16.49
N GLU A 74 -1.29 5.42 -16.04
CA GLU A 74 -0.28 4.39 -16.37
C GLU A 74 -0.75 2.99 -15.93
N ILE A 75 -1.17 2.83 -14.67
CA ILE A 75 -1.68 1.56 -14.14
C ILE A 75 -2.94 1.10 -14.90
N ASN A 76 -3.88 2.00 -15.13
CA ASN A 76 -5.15 1.68 -15.77
C ASN A 76 -4.99 1.32 -17.26
N THR A 77 -3.95 1.82 -17.93
CA THR A 77 -3.64 1.46 -19.32
C THR A 77 -3.13 0.02 -19.44
N MET A 78 -2.53 -0.52 -18.38
CA MET A 78 -2.02 -1.90 -18.35
C MET A 78 -3.11 -2.95 -18.05
N ALA A 79 -4.32 -2.51 -17.70
CA ALA A 79 -5.40 -3.38 -17.22
C ALA A 79 -6.67 -3.27 -18.08
N SER A 80 -7.44 -4.35 -18.15
CA SER A 80 -8.75 -4.37 -18.83
C SER A 80 -9.87 -3.69 -18.04
N LEU A 81 -9.65 -3.47 -16.75
CA LEU A 81 -10.57 -2.82 -15.82
C LEU A 81 -9.82 -1.74 -15.04
N VAL A 82 -10.54 -0.72 -14.54
CA VAL A 82 -9.96 0.31 -13.67
C VAL A 82 -9.38 -0.35 -12.42
N ARG A 83 -8.07 -0.20 -12.23
CA ARG A 83 -7.31 -0.74 -11.09
C ARG A 83 -6.73 0.35 -10.20
N ALA A 84 -6.67 1.60 -10.62
CA ALA A 84 -6.09 2.68 -9.83
C ALA A 84 -6.96 3.94 -9.77
N MET A 85 -7.02 4.55 -8.60
CA MET A 85 -7.75 5.79 -8.33
C MET A 85 -6.87 6.79 -7.57
N ALA A 86 -6.84 8.03 -8.06
CA ALA A 86 -6.07 9.13 -7.46
C ALA A 86 -6.90 9.85 -6.40
N ILE A 87 -6.33 10.08 -5.22
CA ILE A 87 -6.95 10.83 -4.14
C ILE A 87 -5.97 11.93 -3.69
N GLU A 88 -6.39 13.18 -3.78
CA GLU A 88 -5.64 14.27 -3.19
C GLU A 88 -5.72 14.16 -1.66
N LEU A 89 -4.56 14.01 -1.03
CA LEU A 89 -4.44 13.75 0.40
C LEU A 89 -3.22 14.47 0.97
N ASP A 90 -3.47 15.36 1.92
CA ASP A 90 -2.48 15.83 2.88
C ASP A 90 -2.65 15.07 4.19
N VAL A 91 -1.70 14.19 4.52
CA VAL A 91 -1.72 13.39 5.75
C VAL A 91 -1.51 14.23 7.03
N THR A 92 -1.17 15.51 6.88
CA THR A 92 -0.99 16.47 7.99
C THR A 92 -2.19 17.38 8.20
N ALA A 93 -3.23 17.26 7.38
CA ALA A 93 -4.45 18.05 7.51
C ALA A 93 -5.26 17.68 8.76
N ASP A 94 -6.30 18.47 9.04
CA ASP A 94 -7.23 18.18 10.13
C ASP A 94 -8.05 16.91 9.85
N GLY A 95 -8.64 16.37 10.92
CA GLY A 95 -9.40 15.11 10.87
C GLY A 95 -10.56 15.14 9.88
N THR A 96 -11.29 16.26 9.76
CA THR A 96 -12.44 16.37 8.84
C THR A 96 -11.97 16.34 7.38
N THR A 97 -10.87 17.03 7.08
CA THR A 97 -10.25 16.98 5.75
C THR A 97 -9.78 15.57 5.40
N ILE A 98 -9.10 14.89 6.33
CA ILE A 98 -8.64 13.51 6.12
C ILE A 98 -9.83 12.55 5.94
N GLU A 99 -10.86 12.65 6.78
CA GLU A 99 -12.07 11.82 6.69
C GLU A 99 -12.77 11.96 5.33
N ALA A 100 -12.85 13.18 4.78
CA ALA A 100 -13.41 13.41 3.46
C ALA A 100 -12.60 12.71 2.36
N SER A 101 -11.26 12.84 2.37
CA SER A 101 -10.38 12.15 1.40
C SER A 101 -10.46 10.62 1.54
N VAL A 102 -10.49 10.11 2.77
CA VAL A 102 -10.62 8.66 3.04
C VAL A 102 -11.99 8.14 2.60
N LYS A 103 -13.06 8.92 2.76
CA LYS A 103 -14.38 8.54 2.25
C LYS A 103 -14.36 8.39 0.73
N THR A 104 -13.75 9.33 0.00
CA THR A 104 -13.58 9.21 -1.47
C THR A 104 -12.75 7.98 -1.85
N ALA A 105 -11.68 7.69 -1.10
CA ALA A 105 -10.89 6.47 -1.26
C ALA A 105 -11.72 5.19 -1.05
N TRP A 106 -12.55 5.16 -0.01
CA TRP A 106 -13.43 4.04 0.31
C TRP A 106 -14.48 3.81 -0.77
N ASP A 107 -15.14 4.87 -1.22
CA ASP A 107 -16.21 4.80 -2.22
C ASP A 107 -15.72 4.32 -3.60
N ALA A 108 -14.42 4.48 -3.90
CA ALA A 108 -13.83 4.06 -5.17
C ALA A 108 -13.95 2.55 -5.43
N PHE A 109 -13.76 1.73 -4.38
CA PHE A 109 -13.78 0.26 -4.49
C PHE A 109 -14.64 -0.43 -3.44
N GLY A 110 -15.33 0.34 -2.60
CA GLY A 110 -16.28 -0.11 -1.57
C GLY A 110 -15.65 -0.61 -0.27
N HIS A 111 -14.32 -0.74 -0.21
CA HIS A 111 -13.56 -1.20 0.96
C HIS A 111 -12.06 -0.88 0.79
N ILE A 112 -11.28 -1.04 1.87
CA ILE A 112 -9.82 -1.00 1.89
C ILE A 112 -9.33 -2.22 2.68
N ASP A 113 -8.54 -3.10 2.06
CA ASP A 113 -7.95 -4.27 2.73
C ASP A 113 -6.66 -3.90 3.48
N ALA A 114 -5.87 -2.98 2.92
CA ALA A 114 -4.58 -2.59 3.49
C ALA A 114 -4.29 -1.10 3.28
N LEU A 115 -3.57 -0.52 4.23
CA LEU A 115 -3.07 0.85 4.20
C LEU A 115 -1.54 0.85 4.32
N ILE A 116 -0.86 1.44 3.36
CA ILE A 116 0.57 1.70 3.39
C ILE A 116 0.79 3.16 3.79
N ASN A 117 1.15 3.37 5.05
CA ASN A 117 1.52 4.67 5.61
C ASN A 117 2.94 5.07 5.18
N ASN A 118 3.11 5.37 3.90
CA ASN A 118 4.41 5.69 3.29
C ASN A 118 4.67 7.21 3.16
N ALA A 119 3.66 8.06 3.29
CA ALA A 119 3.84 9.51 3.19
C ALA A 119 4.95 10.00 4.13
N GLY A 120 5.95 10.66 3.56
CA GLY A 120 7.09 11.22 4.27
C GLY A 120 7.49 12.56 3.66
N VAL A 121 8.02 13.44 4.50
CA VAL A 121 8.58 14.72 4.09
C VAL A 121 9.95 14.86 4.71
N ARG A 122 10.89 15.48 3.98
CA ARG A 122 12.16 15.87 4.56
C ARG A 122 11.91 17.12 5.38
N GLY A 123 12.11 17.04 6.69
CA GLY A 123 12.10 18.24 7.54
C GLY A 123 13.24 19.17 7.12
N THR A 124 12.90 20.44 6.95
CA THR A 124 13.87 21.54 6.83
C THR A 124 14.03 22.20 8.18
#